data_AF-A0A0F9BAY8-F1
#
_entry.id   AF-A0A0F9BAY8-F1
#
_cell.length_a   1.000
_cell.length_b   1.000
_cell.length_c   1.000
_cell.angle_alpha   90.00
_cell.angle_beta   90.00
_cell.angle_gamma   90.00
#
_symmetry.space_group_name_H-M   'P 1'
#
loop_
_entity.id
_entity.type
_entity.pdbx_description
1 polymer ?
#
loop_
_entity_poly.entity_id
_entity_poly.type
_entity_poly.pdbx_seq_one_letter_code
_entity_poly.pdbx_strand_id
1 'polypeptide(L)'
;MAEITTIVSTAASVISAIGGAAACIAAFRSAGHAQKAFDQNQKMEKRFALRQLSVTAHQVAVEVDRIKWSAQGLKVAYKTLAVFAGAVDGSRQKLMLQEVEDKVKAADSIKEKASPFVDLNTLLLNGPLDEINDREVLMSQLLVEATALREKTEIELSEIQAQNAMYRENVVQKA
;
A
#
# COMPACT_ATOMS: atom_id res chain seq x y z
N MET A 1 71.83 -31.35 18.74
CA MET A 1 70.35 -31.35 18.91
C MET A 1 69.75 -29.95 19.03
N ALA A 2 70.49 -28.90 19.45
CA ALA A 2 69.97 -27.54 19.53
C ALA A 2 69.78 -26.84 18.16
N GLU A 3 70.61 -27.13 17.14
CA GLU A 3 70.51 -26.48 15.82
C GLU A 3 69.27 -26.86 14.99
N ILE A 4 68.80 -28.12 15.08
CA ILE A 4 67.68 -28.62 14.28
C ILE A 4 66.35 -27.99 14.74
N THR A 5 66.18 -27.80 16.05
CA THR A 5 64.98 -27.16 16.62
C THR A 5 64.87 -25.68 16.23
N THR A 6 65.98 -24.96 16.09
CA THR A 6 65.98 -23.55 15.68
C THR A 6 65.59 -23.38 14.21
N ILE A 7 66.07 -24.26 13.32
CA ILE A 7 65.75 -24.22 11.88
C ILE A 7 64.26 -24.54 11.65
N VAL A 8 63.72 -25.56 12.34
CA VAL A 8 62.31 -25.95 12.24
C VAL A 8 61.39 -24.86 12.79
N SER A 9 61.76 -24.23 13.92
CA SER A 9 61.03 -23.09 14.49
C SER A 9 61.00 -21.88 13.54
N THR A 10 62.13 -21.58 12.90
CA THR A 10 62.24 -20.45 11.97
C THR A 10 61.44 -20.71 10.69
N ALA A 11 61.52 -21.91 10.12
CA ALA A 11 60.73 -22.29 8.95
C ALA A 11 59.21 -22.31 9.24
N ALA A 12 58.82 -22.79 10.41
CA ALA A 12 57.43 -22.73 10.86
C ALA A 12 56.92 -21.29 10.98
N SER A 13 57.73 -20.37 11.54
CA SER A 13 57.34 -18.96 11.68
C SER A 13 57.14 -18.26 10.33
N VAL A 14 57.96 -18.56 9.33
CA VAL A 14 57.83 -18.01 7.97
C VAL A 14 56.60 -18.56 7.25
N ILE A 15 56.34 -19.87 7.36
CA ILE A 15 55.15 -20.50 6.77
C ILE A 15 53.88 -19.98 7.45
N SER A 16 53.87 -19.82 8.77
CA SER A 16 52.76 -19.23 9.50
C SER A 16 52.55 -17.75 9.17
N ALA A 17 53.60 -16.97 8.94
CA ALA A 17 53.48 -15.58 8.50
C ALA A 17 52.91 -15.46 7.08
N ILE A 18 53.34 -16.33 6.16
CA ILE A 18 52.81 -16.37 4.78
C ILE A 18 51.35 -16.84 4.79
N GLY A 19 51.01 -17.87 5.58
CA GLY A 19 49.65 -18.35 5.77
C GLY A 19 48.74 -17.29 6.40
N GLY A 20 49.23 -16.56 7.40
CA GLY A 20 48.51 -15.45 8.03
C GLY A 20 48.27 -14.27 7.09
N ALA A 21 49.26 -13.92 6.25
CA ALA A 21 49.12 -12.88 5.24
C ALA A 21 48.11 -13.27 4.14
N ALA A 22 48.16 -14.52 3.66
CA ALA A 22 47.20 -15.05 2.69
C ALA A 22 45.77 -15.10 3.25
N ALA A 23 45.61 -15.49 4.52
CA ALA A 23 44.31 -15.49 5.21
C ALA A 23 43.77 -14.06 5.41
N CYS A 24 44.63 -13.09 5.76
CA CYS A 24 44.23 -11.68 5.85
C CYS A 24 43.79 -11.13 4.49
N ILE A 25 44.53 -11.41 3.41
CA ILE A 25 44.16 -10.98 2.05
C ILE A 25 42.82 -11.62 1.63
N ALA A 26 42.62 -12.90 1.92
CA ALA A 26 41.35 -13.58 1.66
C ALA A 26 40.19 -12.98 2.47
N ALA A 27 40.41 -12.65 3.75
CA ALA A 27 39.44 -11.99 4.60
C ALA A 27 39.10 -10.57 4.13
N PHE A 28 40.08 -9.77 3.70
CA PHE A 28 39.84 -8.43 3.12
C PHE A 28 39.08 -8.50 1.81
N ARG A 29 39.40 -9.46 0.93
CA ARG A 29 38.65 -9.69 -0.32
C ARG A 29 37.23 -10.15 -0.02
N SER A 30 37.07 -11.05 0.96
CA SER A 30 35.76 -11.52 1.42
C SER A 30 34.93 -10.37 2.03
N ALA A 31 35.52 -9.52 2.86
CA ALA A 31 34.88 -8.33 3.42
C ALA A 31 34.47 -7.34 2.31
N GLY A 32 35.31 -7.13 1.30
CA GLY A 32 34.98 -6.31 0.13
C GLY A 32 33.84 -6.88 -0.73
N HIS A 33 33.76 -8.22 -0.86
CA HIS A 33 32.64 -8.89 -1.51
C HIS A 33 31.36 -8.84 -0.67
N ALA A 34 31.47 -9.03 0.65
CA ALA A 34 30.36 -8.93 1.59
C ALA A 34 29.77 -7.52 1.63
N GLN A 35 30.61 -6.48 1.60
CA GLN A 35 30.17 -5.09 1.53
C GLN A 35 29.45 -4.79 0.21
N LYS A 36 30.00 -5.23 -0.93
CA LYS A 36 29.31 -5.08 -2.23
C LYS A 36 27.98 -5.84 -2.27
N ALA A 37 27.93 -7.04 -1.70
CA ALA A 37 26.69 -7.81 -1.60
C ALA A 37 25.67 -7.11 -0.69
N PHE A 38 26.12 -6.53 0.42
CA PHE A 38 25.29 -5.76 1.33
C PHE A 38 24.70 -4.50 0.65
N ASP A 39 25.54 -3.73 -0.07
CA ASP A 39 25.10 -2.55 -0.82
C ASP A 39 24.11 -2.91 -1.93
N GLN A 40 24.31 -4.04 -2.61
CA GLN A 40 23.39 -4.55 -3.62
C GLN A 40 22.06 -5.00 -2.99
N ASN A 41 22.11 -5.69 -1.85
CA ASN A 41 20.91 -6.10 -1.13
C ASN A 41 20.08 -4.90 -0.67
N GLN A 42 20.71 -3.87 -0.09
CA GLN A 42 19.99 -2.64 0.30
C GLN A 42 19.33 -1.96 -0.89
N LYS A 43 20.00 -1.91 -2.06
CA LYS A 43 19.40 -1.36 -3.29
C LYS A 43 18.22 -2.17 -3.78
N MET A 44 18.29 -3.51 -3.71
CA MET A 44 17.18 -4.38 -4.08
C MET A 44 15.99 -4.22 -3.14
N GLU A 45 16.25 -4.21 -1.83
CA GLU A 45 15.23 -4.05 -0.80
C GLU A 45 14.52 -2.70 -0.93
N LYS A 46 15.26 -1.62 -1.18
CA LYS A 46 14.68 -0.31 -1.46
C LYS A 46 13.79 -0.30 -2.70
N ARG A 47 14.22 -0.93 -3.80
CA ARG A 47 13.42 -1.03 -5.02
C ARG A 47 12.14 -1.83 -4.78
N PHE A 48 12.23 -2.89 -3.98
CA PHE A 48 11.08 -3.70 -3.60
C PHE A 48 10.08 -2.89 -2.77
N ALA A 49 10.55 -2.23 -1.70
CA ALA A 49 9.72 -1.40 -0.84
C ALA A 49 9.03 -0.27 -1.61
N LEU A 50 9.74 0.40 -2.53
CA LEU A 50 9.15 1.44 -3.39
C LEU A 50 8.08 0.90 -4.33
N ARG A 51 8.32 -0.27 -4.93
CA ARG A 51 7.33 -0.93 -5.77
C ARG A 51 6.09 -1.30 -4.96
N GLN A 52 6.28 -1.83 -3.77
CA GLN A 52 5.18 -2.18 -2.88
C GLN A 52 4.36 -0.94 -2.53
N LEU A 53 5.00 0.14 -2.08
CA LEU A 53 4.36 1.42 -1.81
C LEU A 53 3.54 1.94 -3.00
N SER A 54 4.11 1.92 -4.20
CA SER A 54 3.43 2.38 -5.41
C SER A 54 2.24 1.49 -5.80
N VAL A 55 2.35 0.17 -5.63
CA VAL A 55 1.23 -0.76 -5.84
C VAL A 55 0.11 -0.50 -4.85
N THR A 56 0.42 -0.35 -3.56
CA THR A 56 -0.59 -0.05 -2.53
C THR A 56 -1.26 1.29 -2.82
N ALA A 57 -0.51 2.32 -3.24
CA ALA A 57 -1.08 3.61 -3.64
C ALA A 57 -2.04 3.51 -4.83
N HIS A 58 -1.71 2.70 -5.83
CA HIS A 58 -2.61 2.41 -6.94
C HIS A 58 -3.88 1.68 -6.47
N GLN A 59 -3.75 0.71 -5.56
CA GLN A 59 -4.90 0.02 -4.99
C GLN A 59 -5.84 0.99 -4.26
N VAL A 60 -5.30 1.94 -3.49
CA VAL A 60 -6.09 3.00 -2.85
C VAL A 60 -6.86 3.82 -3.91
N ALA A 61 -6.19 4.23 -4.98
CA ALA A 61 -6.84 4.99 -6.05
C ALA A 61 -7.99 4.21 -6.72
N VAL A 62 -7.80 2.90 -6.94
CA VAL A 62 -8.83 2.01 -7.49
C VAL A 62 -10.02 1.88 -6.52
N GLU A 63 -9.78 1.70 -5.23
CA GLU A 63 -10.84 1.63 -4.23
C GLU A 63 -11.64 2.94 -4.17
N VAL A 64 -10.97 4.09 -4.26
CA VAL A 64 -11.66 5.39 -4.34
C VAL A 64 -12.54 5.50 -5.58
N ASP A 65 -12.07 5.05 -6.74
CA ASP A 65 -12.87 5.09 -7.96
C ASP A 65 -14.08 4.14 -7.86
N ARG A 66 -13.94 3.00 -7.18
CA ARG A 66 -15.07 2.09 -6.85
C ARG A 66 -16.08 2.75 -5.91
N ILE A 67 -15.63 3.46 -4.87
CA ILE A 67 -16.52 4.22 -3.97
C ILE A 67 -17.33 5.23 -4.77
N LYS A 68 -16.69 5.98 -5.67
CA LYS A 68 -17.38 6.97 -6.51
C LYS A 68 -18.44 6.32 -7.40
N TRP A 69 -18.13 5.17 -7.98
CA TRP A 69 -19.09 4.42 -8.79
C TRP A 69 -20.30 3.97 -7.95
N SER A 70 -20.07 3.34 -6.80
CA SER A 70 -21.15 2.91 -5.90
C SER A 70 -21.96 4.09 -5.37
N ALA A 71 -21.32 5.22 -5.08
CA ALA A 71 -21.98 6.46 -4.69
C ALA A 71 -22.91 7.01 -5.77
N GLN A 72 -22.53 6.94 -7.05
CA GLN A 72 -23.44 7.32 -8.15
C GLN A 72 -24.67 6.41 -8.18
N GLY A 73 -24.48 5.09 -8.03
CA GLY A 73 -25.57 4.13 -7.89
C GLY A 73 -26.51 4.48 -6.73
N LEU A 74 -25.93 4.85 -5.59
CA LEU A 74 -26.68 5.19 -4.37
C LEU A 74 -27.49 6.48 -4.53
N LYS A 75 -26.95 7.50 -5.19
CA LYS A 75 -27.71 8.72 -5.55
C LYS A 75 -28.94 8.39 -6.39
N VAL A 76 -28.82 7.50 -7.37
CA VAL A 76 -29.94 7.06 -8.21
C VAL A 76 -30.96 6.26 -7.39
N ALA A 77 -30.49 5.38 -6.52
CA ALA A 77 -31.33 4.56 -5.66
C ALA A 77 -32.16 5.43 -4.69
N TYR A 78 -31.57 6.45 -4.06
CA TYR A 78 -32.32 7.38 -3.20
C TYR A 78 -33.32 8.24 -3.97
N LYS A 79 -32.97 8.71 -5.17
CA LYS A 79 -33.93 9.43 -6.03
C LYS A 79 -35.13 8.55 -6.36
N THR A 80 -34.89 7.28 -6.69
CA THR A 80 -35.94 6.29 -6.97
C THR A 80 -36.82 6.05 -5.74
N LEU A 81 -36.21 5.92 -4.56
CA LEU A 81 -36.94 5.72 -3.30
C LEU A 81 -37.83 6.93 -2.99
N ALA A 82 -37.33 8.15 -3.20
CA ALA A 82 -38.11 9.36 -3.00
C ALA A 82 -39.32 9.44 -3.93
N VAL A 83 -39.21 8.95 -5.17
CA VAL A 83 -40.35 8.84 -6.09
C VAL A 83 -41.41 7.88 -5.56
N PHE A 84 -41.01 6.66 -5.13
CA PHE A 84 -41.97 5.70 -4.57
C PHE A 84 -42.61 6.16 -3.26
N ALA A 85 -41.87 6.92 -2.46
CA ALA A 85 -42.37 7.49 -1.20
C ALA A 85 -43.21 8.77 -1.40
N GLY A 86 -43.33 9.30 -2.63
CA GLY A 86 -43.98 10.58 -2.89
C GLY A 86 -43.30 11.78 -2.22
N ALA A 87 -42.01 11.65 -1.90
CA ALA A 87 -41.22 12.61 -1.12
C ALA A 87 -40.11 13.27 -1.96
N VAL A 88 -40.34 13.41 -3.26
CA VAL A 88 -39.39 14.03 -4.20
C VAL A 88 -39.08 15.48 -3.76
N ASP A 89 -37.80 15.84 -3.81
CA ASP A 89 -37.22 17.11 -3.35
C ASP A 89 -37.42 17.44 -1.86
N GLY A 90 -37.87 16.45 -1.08
CA GLY A 90 -38.01 16.56 0.36
C GLY A 90 -36.67 16.72 1.09
N SER A 91 -36.72 17.25 2.32
CA SER A 91 -35.54 17.44 3.18
C SER A 91 -34.75 16.15 3.40
N ARG A 92 -35.45 15.02 3.57
CA ARG A 92 -34.84 13.70 3.75
C ARG A 92 -34.04 13.24 2.53
N GLN A 93 -34.56 13.45 1.32
CA GLN A 93 -33.83 13.11 0.09
C GLN A 93 -32.56 13.95 -0.04
N LYS A 94 -32.66 15.26 0.23
CA LYS A 94 -31.50 16.16 0.18
C LYS A 94 -30.42 15.75 1.18
N LEU A 95 -30.80 15.40 2.41
CA LEU A 95 -29.89 14.93 3.44
C LEU A 95 -29.18 13.63 3.01
N MET A 96 -29.91 12.64 2.50
CA MET A 96 -29.32 11.40 1.99
C MET A 96 -28.34 11.66 0.83
N LEU A 97 -28.70 12.54 -0.13
CA LEU A 97 -27.80 12.88 -1.24
C LEU A 97 -26.54 13.61 -0.76
N GLN A 98 -26.66 14.46 0.25
CA GLN A 98 -25.53 15.14 0.88
C GLN A 98 -24.61 14.16 1.60
N GLU A 99 -25.15 13.18 2.33
CA GLU A 99 -24.35 12.12 2.96
C GLU A 99 -23.54 11.32 1.91
N VAL A 100 -24.12 11.04 0.74
CA VAL A 100 -23.38 10.41 -0.36
C VAL A 100 -22.25 11.31 -0.88
N GLU A 101 -22.48 12.62 -0.96
CA GLU A 101 -21.43 13.57 -1.36
C GLU A 101 -20.30 13.65 -0.34
N ASP A 102 -20.62 13.59 0.95
CA ASP A 102 -19.61 13.62 2.01
C ASP A 102 -18.77 12.33 2.01
N LYS A 103 -19.35 11.16 1.68
CA LYS A 103 -18.58 9.93 1.42
C LYS A 103 -17.63 10.09 0.23
N VAL A 104 -18.08 10.72 -0.86
CA VAL A 104 -17.22 10.97 -2.03
C VAL A 104 -16.06 11.91 -1.67
N LYS A 105 -16.33 12.99 -0.92
CA LYS A 105 -15.27 13.90 -0.43
C LYS A 105 -14.26 13.18 0.47
N ALA A 106 -14.73 12.31 1.35
CA ALA A 106 -13.86 11.49 2.19
C ALA A 106 -12.95 10.58 1.35
N ALA A 107 -13.52 9.93 0.33
CA ALA A 107 -12.75 9.12 -0.61
C ALA A 107 -11.74 9.95 -1.42
N ASP A 108 -12.10 11.17 -1.85
CA ASP A 108 -11.19 12.10 -2.52
C ASP A 108 -10.02 12.52 -1.63
N SER A 109 -10.28 12.81 -0.35
CA SER A 109 -9.23 13.12 0.63
C SER A 109 -8.23 11.96 0.80
N ILE A 110 -8.70 10.71 0.75
CA ILE A 110 -7.84 9.52 0.78
C ILE A 110 -6.99 9.45 -0.50
N LYS A 111 -7.58 9.69 -1.68
CA LYS A 111 -6.86 9.67 -2.97
C LYS A 111 -5.79 10.76 -3.04
N GLU A 112 -6.07 11.96 -2.53
CA GLU A 112 -5.09 13.06 -2.48
C GLU A 112 -3.84 12.67 -1.69
N LYS A 113 -3.99 11.96 -0.56
CA LYS A 113 -2.87 11.44 0.23
C LYS A 113 -2.09 10.34 -0.49
N ALA A 114 -2.78 9.52 -1.30
CA ALA A 114 -2.15 8.43 -2.05
C ALA A 114 -1.47 8.90 -3.35
N SER A 115 -1.97 9.97 -3.98
CA SER A 115 -1.56 10.45 -5.30
C SER A 115 -0.05 10.65 -5.49
N PRO A 116 0.73 11.17 -4.52
CA PRO A 116 2.17 11.38 -4.69
C PRO A 116 2.97 10.09 -4.87
N PHE A 117 2.37 8.94 -4.56
CA PHE A 117 3.02 7.62 -4.55
C PHE A 117 2.56 6.71 -5.68
N VAL A 118 1.51 7.11 -6.41
CA VAL A 118 1.04 6.42 -7.62
C VAL A 118 2.18 6.42 -8.64
N ASP A 119 2.69 7.60 -8.97
CA ASP A 119 3.88 7.74 -9.80
C ASP A 119 5.15 7.73 -8.94
N LEU A 120 6.10 6.85 -9.27
CA LEU A 120 7.38 6.78 -8.59
C LEU A 120 8.18 8.06 -8.81
N ASN A 121 8.05 9.03 -7.90
CA ASN A 121 8.81 10.27 -7.95
C ASN A 121 10.29 10.00 -7.61
N THR A 122 11.20 10.67 -8.34
CA THR A 122 12.65 10.70 -8.08
C THR A 122 13.01 11.00 -6.63
N LEU A 123 12.19 11.76 -5.90
CA LEU A 123 12.38 12.02 -4.47
C LEU A 123 12.24 10.75 -3.60
N LEU A 124 11.29 9.87 -3.92
CA LEU A 124 11.08 8.59 -3.21
C LEU A 124 12.23 7.61 -3.46
N LEU A 125 12.78 7.65 -4.68
CA LEU A 125 13.94 6.84 -5.07
C LEU A 125 15.20 7.17 -4.26
N ASN A 126 15.29 8.36 -3.67
CA ASN A 126 16.47 8.85 -2.96
C ASN A 126 16.36 8.82 -1.42
N GLY A 127 15.16 8.68 -0.84
CA GLY A 127 14.96 8.64 0.62
C GLY A 127 15.55 7.39 1.31
N PRO A 128 15.75 7.39 2.64
CA PRO A 128 16.19 6.21 3.38
C PRO A 128 15.12 5.10 3.39
N LEU A 129 15.54 3.85 3.58
CA LEU A 129 14.65 2.68 3.52
C LEU A 129 13.55 2.74 4.59
N ASP A 130 13.90 3.15 5.81
CA ASP A 130 12.95 3.23 6.93
C ASP A 130 11.80 4.21 6.62
N GLU A 131 12.10 5.37 6.05
CA GLU A 131 11.05 6.32 5.63
C GLU A 131 10.13 5.76 4.54
N ILE A 132 10.65 4.91 3.65
CA ILE A 132 9.83 4.27 2.60
C ILE A 132 8.88 3.26 3.24
N ASN A 133 9.38 2.49 4.21
CA ASN A 133 8.58 1.52 4.95
C ASN A 133 7.50 2.21 5.80
N ASP A 134 7.83 3.30 6.50
CA ASP A 134 6.85 4.08 7.28
C ASP A 134 5.72 4.61 6.39
N ARG A 135 6.06 5.08 5.18
CA ARG A 135 5.07 5.52 4.18
C ARG A 135 4.23 4.36 3.64
N GLU A 136 4.81 3.17 3.50
CA GLU A 136 4.08 1.96 3.11
C GLU A 136 3.05 1.56 4.16
N VAL A 137 3.40 1.63 5.45
CA VAL A 137 2.46 1.39 6.55
C VAL A 137 1.30 2.38 6.51
N LEU A 138 1.58 3.68 6.33
CA LEU A 138 0.54 4.70 6.19
C LEU A 138 -0.35 4.44 4.96
N MET A 139 0.23 4.02 3.84
CA MET A 139 -0.53 3.70 2.64
C MET A 139 -1.45 2.49 2.84
N SER A 140 -0.95 1.46 3.53
CA SER A 140 -1.72 0.27 3.89
C SER A 140 -2.89 0.64 4.83
N GLN A 141 -2.71 1.59 5.74
CA GLN A 141 -3.81 2.13 6.56
C GLN A 141 -4.86 2.85 5.71
N LEU A 142 -4.44 3.69 4.76
CA LEU A 142 -5.35 4.36 3.83
C LEU A 142 -6.13 3.37 2.96
N LEU A 143 -5.50 2.25 2.57
CA LEU A 143 -6.17 1.19 1.82
C LEU A 143 -7.26 0.50 2.65
N VAL A 144 -6.99 0.22 3.91
CA VAL A 144 -8.00 -0.33 4.84
C VAL A 144 -9.16 0.66 5.01
N GLU A 145 -8.87 1.96 5.19
CA GLU A 145 -9.89 3.00 5.32
C GLU A 145 -10.77 3.11 4.06
N ALA A 146 -10.15 3.14 2.88
CA ALA A 146 -10.86 3.14 1.60
C ALA A 146 -11.74 1.89 1.43
N THR A 147 -11.19 0.71 1.77
CA THR A 147 -11.92 -0.55 1.65
C THR A 147 -13.16 -0.57 2.55
N ALA A 148 -13.02 -0.16 3.81
CA ALA A 148 -14.13 -0.06 4.75
C ALA A 148 -15.21 0.93 4.28
N LEU A 149 -14.80 2.08 3.73
CA LEU A 149 -15.72 3.07 3.18
C LEU A 149 -16.46 2.53 1.94
N ARG A 150 -15.77 1.79 1.06
CA ARG A 150 -16.38 1.10 -0.07
C ARG A 150 -17.44 0.10 0.39
N GLU A 151 -17.08 -0.80 1.30
CA GLU A 151 -17.99 -1.83 1.80
C GLU A 151 -19.24 -1.21 2.42
N LYS A 152 -19.08 -0.18 3.26
CA LYS A 152 -20.21 0.55 3.85
C LYS A 152 -21.12 1.14 2.78
N THR A 153 -20.55 1.73 1.73
CA THR A 153 -21.31 2.34 0.62
C THR A 153 -22.04 1.28 -0.22
N GLU A 154 -21.42 0.13 -0.45
CA GLU A 154 -22.03 -0.99 -1.19
C GLU A 154 -23.15 -1.68 -0.43
N ILE A 155 -22.97 -1.89 0.88
CA ILE A 155 -24.02 -2.44 1.76
C ILE A 155 -25.24 -1.52 1.73
N GLU A 156 -25.03 -0.22 1.95
CA GLU A 156 -26.10 0.79 1.90
C GLU A 156 -26.79 0.83 0.54
N LEU A 157 -26.03 0.75 -0.57
CA LEU A 157 -26.60 0.64 -1.92
C LEU A 157 -27.48 -0.60 -2.07
N SER A 158 -27.01 -1.77 -1.63
CA SER A 158 -27.75 -3.02 -1.71
C SER A 158 -29.07 -2.95 -0.93
N GLU A 159 -29.03 -2.40 0.29
CA GLU A 159 -30.21 -2.22 1.13
C GLU A 159 -31.26 -1.32 0.48
N ILE A 160 -30.87 -0.17 -0.06
CA ILE A 160 -31.79 0.76 -0.71
C ILE A 160 -32.32 0.19 -2.02
N GLN A 161 -31.51 -0.57 -2.76
CA GLN A 161 -31.97 -1.28 -3.96
C GLN A 161 -33.02 -2.34 -3.61
N ALA A 162 -32.84 -3.10 -2.53
CA ALA A 162 -33.81 -4.07 -2.05
C ALA A 162 -35.13 -3.40 -1.64
N GLN A 163 -35.06 -2.28 -0.92
CA GLN A 163 -36.25 -1.48 -0.57
C GLN A 163 -36.99 -1.00 -1.84
N ASN A 164 -36.26 -0.47 -2.82
CA ASN A 164 -36.84 -0.03 -4.09
C ASN A 164 -37.50 -1.19 -4.86
N ALA A 165 -36.91 -2.39 -4.85
CA ALA A 165 -37.50 -3.57 -5.46
C ALA A 165 -38.84 -3.94 -4.81
N MET A 166 -38.90 -3.95 -3.47
CA MET A 166 -40.14 -4.19 -2.73
C MET A 166 -41.22 -3.14 -3.04
N TYR A 167 -40.85 -1.86 -3.12
CA TYR A 167 -41.82 -0.82 -3.50
C TYR A 167 -42.35 -1.02 -4.92
N ARG A 168 -41.49 -1.41 -5.88
CA ARG A 168 -41.91 -1.72 -7.25
C ARG A 168 -42.91 -2.87 -7.28
N GLU A 169 -42.62 -3.97 -6.61
CA GLU A 169 -43.54 -5.13 -6.55
C GLU A 169 -44.90 -4.74 -5.97
N ASN A 170 -44.91 -3.98 -4.87
CA ASN A 170 -46.14 -3.52 -4.24
C ASN A 170 -46.97 -2.57 -5.11
N VAL A 171 -46.32 -1.73 -5.93
CA VAL A 171 -47.01 -0.85 -6.87
C VAL A 171 -47.58 -1.65 -8.04
N VAL A 172 -46.83 -2.61 -8.59
CA VAL A 172 -47.28 -3.46 -9.70
C VAL A 172 -48.44 -4.37 -9.29
N GLN A 173 -48.44 -4.91 -8.07
CA GLN A 173 -49.54 -5.75 -7.57
C GLN A 173 -50.83 -4.97 -7.27
N LYS A 174 -50.74 -3.65 -7.07
CA LYS A 174 -51.89 -2.78 -6.76
C LYS A 174 -52.42 -2.02 -7.98
N ALA A 175 -51.74 -2.10 -9.12
CA ALA A 175 -52.16 -1.54 -10.40
C ALA A 175 -53.02 -2.54 -11.17
#